data_AF-S2E5G3-F1
#
_entry.id   AF-S2E5G3-F1
#
_cell.length_a   1.000
_cell.length_b   1.000
_cell.length_c   1.000
_cell.angle_alpha   90.00
_cell.angle_beta   90.00
_cell.angle_gamma   90.00
#
_symmetry.space_group_name_H-M   'P 1'
#
loop_
_entity.id
_entity.type
_entity.pdbx_description
1 polymer ?
#
loop_
_entity_poly.entity_id
_entity_poly.type
_entity_poly.pdbx_seq_one_letter_code
_entity_poly.pdbx_strand_id
1 'polypeptide(L)' 'MFSKEKITIAYTLEKCKQCGFERKRKFKEGDFLFAETTKCDSCNGITMIEKIFGESIEK' A
#
# COMPACT_ATOMS: atom_id res chain seq x y z
N MET A 1 -30.32 11.03 -14.17
CA MET A 1 -29.11 11.37 -13.40
C MET A 1 -28.03 10.37 -13.80
N PHE A 2 -27.02 10.79 -14.55
CA PHE A 2 -25.88 9.92 -14.87
C PHE A 2 -24.89 10.00 -13.71
N SER A 3 -24.87 8.97 -12.85
CA SER A 3 -23.84 8.84 -11.83
C SER A 3 -22.54 8.48 -12.56
N LYS A 4 -21.56 9.39 -12.59
CA LYS A 4 -20.22 9.06 -13.09
C LYS A 4 -19.68 7.92 -12.22
N GLU A 5 -19.44 6.75 -12.80
CA GLU A 5 -18.81 5.64 -12.11
C GLU A 5 -17.42 6.08 -11.64
N LYS A 6 -17.24 6.19 -10.31
CA LYS A 6 -15.95 6.47 -9.70
C LYS A 6 -15.19 5.15 -9.62
N ILE A 7 -14.06 5.06 -10.32
CA ILE A 7 -13.20 3.88 -10.24
C ILE A 7 -12.28 4.06 -9.05
N THR A 8 -12.37 3.20 -8.04
CA THR A 8 -11.45 3.20 -6.90
C THR A 8 -10.39 2.12 -7.09
N ILE A 9 -9.11 2.49 -7.05
CA ILE A 9 -7.99 1.53 -7.06
C ILE A 9 -7.41 1.45 -5.64
N ALA A 10 -7.34 0.23 -5.10
CA ALA A 10 -6.79 -0.03 -3.77
C ALA A 10 -5.26 -0.23 -3.81
N TYR A 11 -4.58 0.37 -2.83
CA TYR A 11 -3.14 0.32 -2.66
C TYR A 11 -2.75 -0.01 -1.23
N THR A 12 -1.55 -0.56 -1.10
CA THR A 12 -0.87 -0.89 0.15
C THR A 12 0.47 -0.16 0.18
N LEU A 13 0.74 0.55 1.27
CA LEU A 13 2.03 1.20 1.53
C LEU A 13 2.77 0.43 2.61
N GLU A 14 3.94 -0.07 2.23
CA GLU A 14 4.86 -0.77 3.11
C GLU A 14 5.99 0.17 3.52
N LYS A 15 6.42 0.08 4.77
CA LYS A 15 7.49 0.89 5.33
C LYS A 15 8.52 0.04 6.03
N CYS A 16 9.79 0.34 5.79
CA CYS A 16 10.87 -0.27 6.53
C CYS A 16 10.90 0.24 7.97
N LYS A 17 10.88 -0.68 8.95
CA LYS A 17 10.98 -0.34 10.37
C LYS A 17 12.34 0.25 10.75
N GLN A 18 13.39 0.03 9.94
CA GLN A 18 14.76 0.41 10.24
C GLN A 18 15.18 1.75 9.61
N CYS A 19 15.00 1.91 8.29
CA CYS A 19 15.43 3.12 7.57
C CYS A 19 14.28 4.04 7.15
N GLY A 20 13.02 3.64 7.35
CA GLY A 20 11.85 4.42 6.97
C GLY A 20 11.54 4.45 5.47
N PHE A 21 12.25 3.68 4.63
CA PHE A 21 11.95 3.56 3.20
C PHE A 21 10.51 3.08 2.98
N GLU A 22 9.78 3.74 2.09
CA GLU A 22 8.38 3.44 1.79
C GLU A 22 8.21 2.93 0.36
N ARG A 23 7.35 1.92 0.18
CA ARG A 23 6.99 1.35 -1.12
C ARG A 23 5.47 1.24 -1.24
N LYS A 24 4.91 1.87 -2.28
CA LYS A 24 3.51 1.71 -2.66
C LYS A 24 3.35 0.58 -3.68
N ARG A 25 2.38 -0.29 -3.48
CA ARG A 25 1.97 -1.34 -4.44
C ARG A 25 0.46 -1.49 -4.48
N LYS A 26 -0.06 -2.17 -5.51
CA LYS A 26 -1.48 -2.57 -5.54
C LYS A 26 -1.80 -3.44 -4.32
N PHE A 27 -2.98 -3.20 -3.75
CA PHE A 27 -3.52 -4.06 -2.72
C PHE A 27 -3.64 -5.49 -3.23
N LYS A 28 -3.36 -6.45 -2.35
CA LYS A 28 -3.55 -7.87 -2.60
C LYS A 28 -4.43 -8.44 -1.50
N GLU A 29 -5.25 -9.42 -1.85
CA GLU A 29 -6.05 -10.14 -0.87
C GLU A 29 -5.14 -10.74 0.22
N GLY A 30 -5.51 -10.54 1.48
CA GLY A 30 -4.69 -10.91 2.63
C GLY A 30 -3.76 -9.81 3.14
N ASP A 31 -3.68 -8.64 2.50
CA ASP A 31 -3.01 -7.48 3.10
C ASP A 31 -3.79 -6.98 4.34
N PHE A 32 -3.10 -6.84 5.47
CA PHE A 32 -3.63 -6.23 6.69
C PHE A 32 -2.59 -5.30 7.33
N LEU A 33 -3.07 -4.33 8.11
CA LEU A 33 -2.19 -3.36 8.76
C LEU A 33 -1.21 -4.05 9.71
N PHE A 34 0.01 -3.55 9.74
CA PHE A 34 1.11 -4.02 10.58
C PHE A 34 1.60 -5.45 10.29
N ALA A 35 1.16 -6.05 9.18
CA ALA A 35 1.76 -7.30 8.67
C ALA A 35 3.21 -7.06 8.25
N GLU A 36 4.13 -7.91 8.70
CA GLU A 36 5.49 -7.94 8.15
C GLU A 36 5.46 -8.48 6.72
N THR A 37 6.21 -7.84 5.81
CA THR A 37 6.20 -8.18 4.39
C THR A 37 7.54 -8.74 3.97
N THR A 38 8.34 -7.95 3.25
CA THR A 38 9.59 -8.39 2.65
C THR A 38 10.80 -7.75 3.32
N LYS A 39 11.99 -8.05 2.80
CA LYS A 39 13.18 -7.27 3.12
C LYS A 39 13.12 -5.91 2.42
N CYS A 40 13.70 -4.92 3.06
CA CYS A 40 13.88 -3.58 2.53
C CYS A 40 14.99 -3.59 1.49
N ASP A 41 14.68 -3.14 0.28
CA ASP A 41 15.64 -3.07 -0.83
C ASP A 41 16.80 -2.09 -0.55
N SER A 42 16.63 -1.16 0.39
CA SER A 42 17.62 -0.13 0.71
C SER A 42 18.59 -0.49 1.85
N CYS A 43 18.14 -1.23 2.87
CA CYS A 43 18.95 -1.52 4.06
C CYS A 43 18.88 -2.97 4.55
N ASN A 44 18.18 -3.84 3.82
CA ASN A 44 17.98 -5.26 4.14
C ASN A 44 17.18 -5.54 5.44
N GLY A 45 16.65 -4.50 6.10
CA GLY A 45 15.75 -4.61 7.26
C GLY A 45 14.36 -5.12 6.89
N ILE A 46 13.46 -5.29 7.86
CA ILE A 46 12.08 -5.78 7.61
C ILE A 46 11.15 -4.62 7.24
N THR A 47 10.33 -4.81 6.21
CA THR A 47 9.21 -3.91 5.87
C THR A 47 7.90 -4.40 6.47
N MET A 48 6.98 -3.48 6.70
CA MET A 48 5.67 -3.74 7.30
C MET A 48 4.61 -2.88 6.63
N ILE A 49 3.39 -3.39 6.48
CA ILE A 49 2.26 -2.61 5.95
C ILE A 49 1.90 -1.50 6.94
N GLU A 50 2.04 -0.24 6.54
CA GLU A 50 1.72 0.93 7.36
C GLU A 50 0.36 1.53 6.99
N LYS A 51 -0.03 1.48 5.70
CA LYS A 51 -1.30 2.07 5.22
C LYS A 51 -1.94 1.20 4.14
N ILE A 52 -3.27 1.14 4.14
CA ILE A 52 -4.10 0.58 3.07
C ILE A 52 -5.15 1.63 2.73
N PHE A 53 -5.28 1.99 1.45
CA PHE A 53 -6.17 3.07 1.02
C PHE A 53 -6.63 2.90 -0.42
N GLY A 54 -7.77 3.52 -0.76
CA GLY A 54 -8.30 3.60 -2.11
C GLY A 54 -8.09 4.98 -2.72
N GLU A 55 -7.60 5.05 -3.95
CA GLU A 55 -7.57 6.28 -4.75
C GLU A 55 -8.71 6.26 -5.75
N SER A 56 -9.54 7.30 -5.73
CA SER A 56 -10.63 7.46 -6.71
C SER A 56 -10.10 8.14 -7.97
N ILE A 57 -10.30 7.51 -9.12
CA ILE A 57 -10.04 8.08 -10.43
C ILE A 57 -11.36 8.64 -10.95
N GLU A 58 -11.44 9.96 -11.05
CA GLU A 58 -12.55 10.63 -11.72
C GLU A 58 -12.24 10.73 -13.22
N LYS A 59 -13.21 10.33 -14.04
CA LYS A 59 -13.18 10.51 -15.51
C LYS A 59 -13.91 11.79 -15.92
#